data_AF-A0A9D0XT10-F1
#
_entry.id   AF-A0A9D0XT10-F1
#
_cell.length_a   1.000
_cell.length_b   1.000
_cell.length_c   1.000
_cell.angle_alpha   90.00
_cell.angle_beta   90.00
_cell.angle_gamma   90.00
#
_symmetry.space_group_name_H-M   'P 1'
#
loop_
_entity.id
_entity.type
_entity.pdbx_description
1 polymer ?
#
loop_
_entity_poly.entity_id
_entity_poly.type
_entity_poly.pdbx_seq_one_letter_code
_entity_poly.pdbx_strand_id
1 'polypeptide(L)'
;MVAASIALTGCATAESKTAESKMANSEPAQVTETVSSITIFEDDNEGRINQFYDQKTFKAYKAVGETSFRLTRIGAGPNGETVVFGLPKADKKKGANTPAAMLWDGKLEATSFYGEMYKHGRIYVFDNKADMDHVRHLGHPTYMYTQIGAGPKGETVVYVLNKSNKKKKPVELMDKFKSFH
;
A
#
# COMPACT_ATOMS: atom_id res chain seq x y z
N MET A 1 2.67 -30.90 -65.20
CA MET A 1 3.17 -29.52 -65.26
C MET A 1 3.44 -29.07 -63.82
N VAL A 2 4.66 -28.63 -63.56
CA VAL A 2 5.18 -27.95 -62.36
C VAL A 2 5.32 -28.79 -61.07
N ALA A 3 6.59 -29.05 -60.77
CA ALA A 3 7.13 -29.55 -59.51
C ALA A 3 7.34 -28.43 -58.49
N ALA A 4 7.31 -28.73 -57.19
CA ALA A 4 8.02 -27.96 -56.17
C ALA A 4 8.17 -28.78 -54.86
N SER A 5 9.31 -29.42 -54.69
CA SER A 5 9.81 -29.89 -53.38
C SER A 5 11.24 -29.37 -53.24
N ILE A 6 11.45 -28.38 -52.37
CA ILE A 6 12.78 -27.86 -52.03
C ILE A 6 13.11 -28.25 -50.60
N ALA A 7 14.37 -28.63 -50.44
CA ALA A 7 14.97 -29.40 -49.37
C ALA A 7 15.30 -28.63 -48.08
N LEU A 8 15.60 -29.43 -47.06
CA LEU A 8 16.17 -29.08 -45.76
C LEU A 8 17.66 -28.68 -45.85
N THR A 9 18.11 -28.05 -44.75
CA THR A 9 19.47 -27.99 -44.14
C THR A 9 20.36 -26.76 -44.36
N GLY A 10 20.99 -26.30 -43.26
CA GLY A 10 22.29 -25.63 -43.26
C GLY A 10 22.46 -24.48 -42.26
N CYS A 11 23.15 -24.73 -41.13
CA CYS A 11 23.53 -23.77 -40.09
C CYS A 11 24.61 -22.76 -40.55
N ALA A 12 24.59 -21.55 -39.99
CA ALA A 12 25.81 -20.78 -39.73
C ALA A 12 25.63 -19.99 -38.42
N THR A 13 26.35 -20.43 -37.40
CA THR A 13 26.58 -19.79 -36.11
C THR A 13 27.28 -18.44 -36.32
N ALA A 14 26.76 -17.38 -35.71
CA ALA A 14 27.50 -16.13 -35.52
C ALA A 14 27.55 -15.82 -34.02
N GLU A 15 28.78 -15.73 -33.53
CA GLU A 15 29.17 -15.50 -32.15
C GLU A 15 28.64 -14.19 -31.58
N SER A 16 28.29 -14.27 -30.30
CA SER A 16 28.00 -13.18 -29.39
C SER A 16 29.11 -12.14 -29.36
N LYS A 17 28.76 -10.87 -29.61
CA LYS A 17 29.46 -9.73 -29.03
C LYS A 17 28.53 -9.04 -28.04
N THR A 18 28.76 -9.37 -26.78
CA THR A 18 28.31 -8.63 -25.61
C THR A 18 28.84 -7.21 -25.69
N ALA A 19 27.97 -6.25 -26.00
CA ALA A 19 28.22 -4.83 -25.75
C ALA A 19 27.64 -4.51 -24.38
N GLU A 20 28.51 -4.57 -23.38
CA GLU A 20 28.26 -4.13 -22.01
C GLU A 20 28.05 -2.61 -22.02
N SER A 21 26.80 -2.18 -22.01
CA SER A 21 26.43 -0.81 -21.69
C SER A 21 26.06 -0.75 -20.21
N LYS A 22 27.07 -0.50 -19.37
CA LYS A 22 26.88 0.10 -18.05
C LYS A 22 26.34 1.51 -18.27
N MET A 23 25.01 1.64 -18.32
CA MET A 23 24.35 2.88 -17.95
C MET A 23 23.99 2.78 -16.48
N ALA A 24 24.85 3.37 -15.66
CA ALA A 24 24.52 3.73 -14.31
C ALA A 24 23.27 4.61 -14.34
N ASN A 25 22.12 4.03 -13.97
CA ASN A 25 20.95 4.80 -13.61
C ASN A 25 21.24 5.42 -12.25
N SER A 26 21.96 6.54 -12.26
CA SER A 26 22.04 7.44 -11.12
C SER A 26 20.66 8.09 -11.00
N GLU A 27 19.73 7.37 -10.37
CA GLU A 27 18.47 7.95 -9.95
C GLU A 27 18.82 9.15 -9.05
N PRO A 28 18.32 10.37 -9.35
CA PRO A 28 18.57 11.50 -8.47
C PRO A 28 18.04 11.11 -7.09
N ALA A 29 18.91 11.22 -6.08
CA ALA A 29 18.55 10.96 -4.69
C ALA A 29 17.25 11.70 -4.39
N GLN A 30 16.16 10.95 -4.29
CA GLN A 30 14.85 11.50 -3.96
C GLN A 30 15.01 12.14 -2.59
N VAL A 31 14.69 13.42 -2.46
CA VAL A 31 14.68 14.08 -1.16
C VAL A 31 13.53 13.47 -0.38
N THR A 32 13.85 12.53 0.49
CA THR A 32 12.88 11.88 1.37
C THR A 32 12.58 12.83 2.52
N GLU A 33 11.36 13.38 2.53
CA GLU A 33 10.89 14.19 3.66
C GLU A 33 10.67 13.29 4.88
N THR A 34 11.05 13.76 6.07
CA THR A 34 10.82 13.03 7.33
C THR A 34 9.82 13.79 8.19
N VAL A 35 8.78 13.11 8.65
CA VAL A 35 7.80 13.64 9.60
C VAL A 35 7.84 12.89 10.93
N SER A 36 7.43 13.54 12.03
CA SER A 36 7.43 12.89 13.34
C SER A 36 6.41 11.75 13.44
N SER A 37 5.23 11.95 12.86
CA SER A 37 4.13 10.99 12.96
C SER A 37 3.21 11.07 11.75
N ILE A 38 2.72 9.91 11.28
CA ILE A 38 1.67 9.83 10.26
C ILE A 38 0.60 8.81 10.67
N THR A 39 -0.62 9.04 10.22
CA THR A 39 -1.77 8.16 10.42
C THR A 39 -2.41 7.87 9.06
N ILE A 40 -2.60 6.59 8.76
CA ILE A 40 -3.20 6.12 7.51
C ILE A 40 -4.46 5.30 7.81
N PHE A 41 -5.54 5.59 7.11
CA PHE A 41 -6.74 4.75 7.06
C PHE A 41 -6.90 4.22 5.65
N GLU A 42 -7.22 2.94 5.53
CA GLU A 42 -7.34 2.25 4.24
C GLU A 42 -8.60 1.39 4.21
N ASP A 43 -9.34 1.45 3.12
CA ASP A 43 -10.47 0.56 2.86
C ASP A 43 -10.25 -0.18 1.54
N ASP A 44 -10.19 -1.50 1.65
CA ASP A 44 -10.03 -2.41 0.52
C ASP A 44 -11.43 -2.79 0.03
N ASN A 45 -11.85 -2.23 -1.11
CA ASN A 45 -13.19 -2.44 -1.65
C ASN A 45 -13.17 -2.48 -3.19
N GLU A 46 -13.88 -3.45 -3.79
CA GLU A 46 -14.07 -3.57 -5.24
C GLU A 46 -12.77 -3.53 -6.08
N GLY A 47 -11.71 -4.18 -5.61
CA GLY A 47 -10.41 -4.18 -6.30
C GLY A 47 -9.68 -2.83 -6.23
N ARG A 48 -10.03 -1.99 -5.23
CA ARG A 48 -9.42 -0.69 -4.98
C ARG A 48 -8.92 -0.57 -3.55
N ILE A 49 -7.73 0.00 -3.44
CA ILE A 49 -7.13 0.41 -2.17
C ILE A 49 -7.46 1.90 -1.98
N ASN A 50 -8.41 2.22 -1.11
CA ASN A 50 -8.80 3.60 -0.82
C ASN A 50 -8.07 4.09 0.43
N GLN A 51 -7.07 4.95 0.26
CA GLN A 51 -6.19 5.40 1.33
C GLN A 51 -6.44 6.87 1.71
N PHE A 52 -6.38 7.15 3.01
CA PHE A 52 -6.66 8.45 3.60
C PHE A 52 -5.64 8.75 4.70
N TYR A 53 -5.24 10.02 4.82
CA TYR A 53 -4.36 10.51 5.90
C TYR A 53 -5.06 11.52 6.82
N ASP A 54 -6.35 11.78 6.57
CA ASP A 54 -7.21 12.64 7.38
C ASP A 54 -8.44 11.86 7.82
N GLN A 55 -8.64 11.76 9.14
CA GLN A 55 -9.70 10.94 9.71
C GLN A 55 -11.09 11.45 9.34
N LYS A 56 -11.28 12.78 9.23
CA LYS A 56 -12.58 13.37 8.86
C LYS A 56 -12.96 12.97 7.43
N THR A 57 -12.01 13.02 6.51
CA THR A 57 -12.18 12.59 5.12
C THR A 57 -12.47 11.09 5.04
N PHE A 58 -11.77 10.27 5.81
CA PHE A 58 -12.04 8.83 5.89
C PHE A 58 -13.45 8.53 6.43
N LYS A 59 -13.87 9.17 7.53
CA LYS A 59 -15.22 9.01 8.09
C LYS A 59 -16.31 9.40 7.10
N ALA A 60 -16.11 10.49 6.35
CA ALA A 60 -17.04 10.89 5.29
C ALA A 60 -17.12 9.81 4.19
N TYR A 61 -15.98 9.29 3.74
CA TYR A 61 -15.93 8.17 2.79
C TYR A 61 -16.66 6.93 3.30
N LYS A 62 -16.43 6.50 4.56
CA LYS A 62 -17.11 5.33 5.14
C LYS A 62 -18.63 5.49 5.26
N ALA A 63 -19.14 6.73 5.27
CA ALA A 63 -20.57 7.01 5.30
C ALA A 63 -21.23 6.99 3.91
N VAL A 64 -20.51 7.42 2.86
CA VAL A 64 -21.09 7.63 1.52
C VAL A 64 -20.57 6.65 0.45
N GLY A 65 -19.46 5.96 0.70
CA GLY A 65 -18.80 5.05 -0.24
C GLY A 65 -17.85 5.72 -1.24
N GLU A 66 -17.76 7.05 -1.24
CA GLU A 66 -16.94 7.83 -2.17
C GLU A 66 -16.26 9.03 -1.50
N THR A 67 -15.24 9.58 -2.17
CA THR A 67 -14.57 10.82 -1.74
C THR A 67 -14.62 11.86 -2.85
N SER A 68 -14.93 13.11 -2.46
CA SER A 68 -15.12 14.23 -3.40
C SER A 68 -13.82 14.66 -4.08
N PHE A 69 -12.68 14.57 -3.38
CA PHE A 69 -11.37 14.91 -3.92
C PHE A 69 -10.46 13.70 -3.80
N ARG A 70 -9.84 13.32 -4.92
CA ARG A 70 -8.99 12.14 -4.98
C ARG A 70 -7.88 12.26 -6.01
N LEU A 71 -6.80 11.55 -5.73
CA LEU A 71 -5.82 11.14 -6.72
C LEU A 71 -6.02 9.63 -6.98
N THR A 72 -6.24 9.24 -8.22
CA THR A 72 -6.40 7.83 -8.60
C THR A 72 -5.21 7.38 -9.43
N ARG A 73 -4.67 6.20 -9.12
CA ARG A 73 -3.61 5.53 -9.87
C ARG A 73 -4.03 4.10 -10.19
N ILE A 74 -4.19 3.79 -11.48
CA ILE A 74 -4.66 2.48 -11.95
C ILE A 74 -3.48 1.50 -11.96
N GLY A 75 -3.67 0.30 -11.42
CA GLY A 75 -2.64 -0.75 -11.41
C GLY A 75 -1.47 -0.49 -10.48
N ALA A 76 -1.59 0.46 -9.54
CA ALA A 76 -0.53 0.87 -8.63
C ALA A 76 -0.49 0.06 -7.32
N GLY A 77 -1.50 -0.79 -7.08
CA GLY A 77 -1.53 -1.71 -5.95
C GLY A 77 -0.59 -2.91 -6.17
N PRO A 78 -0.18 -3.60 -5.09
CA PRO A 78 0.77 -4.70 -5.17
C PRO A 78 0.31 -5.89 -6.01
N ASN A 79 -1.01 -6.06 -6.19
CA ASN A 79 -1.60 -7.10 -7.03
C ASN A 79 -2.33 -6.50 -8.25
N GLY A 80 -1.97 -5.28 -8.65
CA GLY A 80 -2.59 -4.57 -9.78
C GLY A 80 -3.89 -3.83 -9.42
N GLU A 81 -4.17 -3.61 -8.13
CA GLU A 81 -5.33 -2.85 -7.68
C GLU A 81 -5.24 -1.38 -8.12
N THR A 82 -6.40 -0.72 -8.22
CA THR A 82 -6.43 0.74 -8.34
C THR A 82 -6.22 1.36 -6.96
N VAL A 83 -5.25 2.24 -6.83
CA VAL A 83 -5.01 2.99 -5.58
C VAL A 83 -5.70 4.34 -5.68
N VAL A 84 -6.53 4.66 -4.71
CA VAL A 84 -7.26 5.93 -4.61
C VAL A 84 -6.85 6.63 -3.33
N PHE A 85 -6.17 7.77 -3.45
CA PHE A 85 -5.86 8.62 -2.31
C PHE A 85 -6.99 9.63 -2.12
N GLY A 86 -7.74 9.52 -1.03
CA GLY A 86 -8.76 10.50 -0.66
C GLY A 86 -8.14 11.73 -0.02
N LEU A 87 -8.54 12.90 -0.51
CA LEU A 87 -7.94 14.18 -0.14
C LEU A 87 -8.93 15.07 0.63
N PRO A 88 -8.51 15.73 1.72
CA PRO A 88 -9.28 16.81 2.31
C PRO A 88 -9.36 17.98 1.32
N LYS A 89 -10.41 18.80 1.43
CA LYS A 89 -10.65 19.95 0.53
C LYS A 89 -9.46 20.92 0.44
N ALA A 90 -8.72 21.09 1.54
CA ALA A 90 -7.53 21.94 1.60
C ALA A 90 -6.41 21.46 0.66
N ASP A 91 -6.35 20.16 0.39
CA ASP A 91 -5.26 19.52 -0.35
C ASP A 91 -5.67 19.09 -1.77
N LYS A 92 -6.87 19.46 -2.23
CA LYS A 92 -7.43 19.03 -3.53
C LYS A 92 -6.57 19.34 -4.75
N LYS A 93 -5.61 20.27 -4.64
CA LYS A 93 -4.68 20.65 -5.73
C LYS A 93 -3.25 20.10 -5.53
N LYS A 94 -2.97 19.44 -4.41
CA LYS A 94 -1.62 18.93 -4.08
C LYS A 94 -1.26 17.67 -4.86
N GLY A 95 -2.25 16.90 -5.33
CA GLY A 95 -2.01 15.70 -6.14
C GLY A 95 -1.09 14.71 -5.43
N ALA A 96 0.01 14.34 -6.08
CA ALA A 96 1.01 13.42 -5.54
C ALA A 96 1.80 13.98 -4.35
N ASN A 97 1.76 15.29 -4.10
CA ASN A 97 2.45 15.95 -2.98
C ASN A 97 1.55 15.97 -1.72
N THR A 98 0.92 14.84 -1.41
CA THR A 98 0.08 14.66 -0.23
C THR A 98 0.68 13.58 0.66
N PRO A 99 0.51 13.64 1.99
CA PRO A 99 1.17 12.70 2.91
C PRO A 99 0.99 11.22 2.55
N ALA A 100 -0.23 10.79 2.24
CA ALA A 100 -0.49 9.40 1.83
C ALA A 100 0.20 9.03 0.51
N ALA A 101 0.13 9.89 -0.52
CA ALA A 101 0.75 9.60 -1.81
C ALA A 101 2.29 9.62 -1.73
N MET A 102 2.88 10.56 -0.99
CA MET A 102 4.32 10.63 -0.77
C MET A 102 4.82 9.44 0.05
N LEU A 103 4.08 9.04 1.09
CA LEU A 103 4.38 7.84 1.87
C LEU A 103 4.32 6.59 0.99
N TRP A 104 3.32 6.49 0.11
CA TRP A 104 3.20 5.39 -0.85
C TRP A 104 4.39 5.34 -1.82
N ASP A 105 4.84 6.49 -2.29
CA ASP A 105 5.93 6.62 -3.26
C ASP A 105 7.34 6.53 -2.63
N GLY A 106 7.45 6.34 -1.30
CA GLY A 106 8.73 6.35 -0.59
C GLY A 106 9.41 7.73 -0.52
N LYS A 107 8.65 8.80 -0.79
CA LYS A 107 9.12 10.20 -0.72
C LYS A 107 8.92 10.83 0.65
N LEU A 108 8.16 10.16 1.52
CA LEU A 108 7.95 10.56 2.90
C LEU A 108 8.19 9.37 3.81
N GLU A 109 8.98 9.60 4.85
CA GLU A 109 9.21 8.66 5.95
C GLU A 109 8.65 9.25 7.24
N ALA A 110 8.21 8.39 8.15
CA ALA A 110 7.64 8.80 9.42
C ALA A 110 8.31 8.06 10.58
N THR A 111 8.76 8.80 11.59
CA THR A 111 9.35 8.19 12.79
C THR A 111 8.32 7.36 13.58
N SER A 112 7.07 7.83 13.61
CA SER A 112 5.94 7.11 14.20
C SER A 112 4.86 6.89 13.15
N PHE A 113 4.37 5.66 13.06
CA PHE A 113 3.33 5.28 12.13
C PHE A 113 2.13 4.69 12.85
N TYR A 114 0.94 5.02 12.37
CA TYR A 114 -0.28 4.35 12.74
C TYR A 114 -1.08 4.05 11.47
N GLY A 115 -1.59 2.83 11.34
CA GLY A 115 -2.37 2.40 10.18
C GLY A 115 -3.61 1.61 10.58
N GLU A 116 -4.71 1.84 9.88
CA GLU A 116 -5.88 0.96 9.88
C GLU A 116 -6.18 0.50 8.44
N MET A 117 -6.37 -0.79 8.25
CA MET A 117 -6.82 -1.38 6.98
C MET A 117 -8.10 -2.16 7.20
N TYR A 118 -9.17 -1.76 6.52
CA TYR A 118 -10.46 -2.39 6.54
C TYR A 118 -10.54 -3.36 5.36
N LYS A 119 -10.59 -4.67 5.66
CA LYS A 119 -10.55 -5.73 4.64
C LYS A 119 -11.28 -6.97 5.13
N HIS A 120 -12.17 -7.51 4.30
CA HIS A 120 -12.92 -8.75 4.57
C HIS A 120 -13.63 -8.78 5.94
N GLY A 121 -14.28 -7.66 6.33
CA GLY A 121 -14.99 -7.55 7.61
C GLY A 121 -14.08 -7.51 8.84
N ARG A 122 -12.79 -7.21 8.65
CA ARG A 122 -11.79 -7.06 9.70
C ARG A 122 -11.13 -5.70 9.62
N ILE A 123 -10.62 -5.25 10.76
CA ILE A 123 -9.80 -4.05 10.87
C ILE A 123 -8.41 -4.50 11.29
N TYR A 124 -7.44 -4.38 10.39
CA TYR A 124 -6.03 -4.60 10.70
C TYR A 124 -5.43 -3.30 11.20
N VAL A 125 -4.78 -3.33 12.35
CA VAL A 125 -4.20 -2.14 13.00
C VAL A 125 -2.68 -2.31 13.06
N PHE A 126 -1.95 -1.27 12.65
CA PHE A 126 -0.50 -1.29 12.44
C PHE A 126 0.20 -0.17 13.21
N ASP A 127 1.37 -0.46 13.76
CA ASP A 127 2.29 0.53 14.36
C ASP A 127 3.49 0.85 13.45
N ASN A 128 3.61 0.17 12.30
CA ASN A 128 4.66 0.42 11.32
C ASN A 128 4.17 0.16 9.88
N LYS A 129 4.75 0.90 8.93
CA LYS A 129 4.38 0.85 7.51
C LYS A 129 4.74 -0.48 6.85
N ALA A 130 5.89 -1.05 7.22
CA ALA A 130 6.39 -2.28 6.60
C ALA A 130 5.42 -3.46 6.80
N ASP A 131 4.86 -3.60 7.99
CA ASP A 131 3.84 -4.61 8.27
C ASP A 131 2.53 -4.35 7.50
N MET A 132 2.16 -3.07 7.29
CA MET A 132 1.01 -2.72 6.45
C MET A 132 1.25 -3.11 4.98
N ASP A 133 2.42 -2.78 4.43
CA ASP A 133 2.80 -3.16 3.06
C ASP A 133 2.86 -4.69 2.88
N HIS A 134 3.34 -5.39 3.91
CA HIS A 134 3.36 -6.86 3.95
C HIS A 134 1.94 -7.44 3.87
N VAL A 135 1.00 -6.90 4.66
CA VAL A 135 -0.41 -7.35 4.62
C VAL A 135 -1.09 -6.97 3.30
N ARG A 136 -0.74 -5.84 2.66
CA ARG A 136 -1.25 -5.52 1.32
C ARG A 136 -0.82 -6.56 0.29
N HIS A 137 0.45 -6.98 0.32
CA HIS A 137 0.98 -7.98 -0.61
C HIS A 137 0.43 -9.38 -0.35
N LEU A 138 0.47 -9.85 0.91
CA LEU A 138 0.16 -11.25 1.23
C LEU A 138 -1.31 -11.47 1.62
N GLY A 139 -2.05 -10.40 1.92
CA GLY A 139 -3.43 -10.44 2.39
C GLY A 139 -3.60 -10.85 3.86
N HIS A 140 -2.52 -11.18 4.57
CA HIS A 140 -2.56 -11.61 5.98
C HIS A 140 -1.26 -11.26 6.73
N PRO A 141 -1.31 -10.98 8.05
CA PRO A 141 -0.13 -10.73 8.85
C PRO A 141 0.58 -12.03 9.25
N THR A 142 1.89 -11.96 9.46
CA THR A 142 2.68 -13.10 9.99
C THR A 142 2.44 -13.32 11.49
N TYR A 143 2.37 -12.24 12.28
CA TYR A 143 2.07 -12.29 13.70
C TYR A 143 0.94 -11.31 14.01
N MET A 144 0.06 -11.69 14.93
CA MET A 144 -1.10 -10.87 15.28
C MET A 144 -1.62 -11.16 16.68
N TYR A 145 -2.30 -10.16 17.24
CA TYR A 145 -3.18 -10.31 18.39
C TYR A 145 -4.60 -9.92 17.94
N THR A 146 -5.59 -10.78 18.19
CA THR A 146 -6.95 -10.60 17.64
C THR A 146 -7.97 -10.38 18.75
N GLN A 147 -8.87 -9.43 18.55
CA GLN A 147 -10.06 -9.22 19.38
C GLN A 147 -11.32 -9.31 18.51
N ILE A 148 -12.17 -10.28 18.80
CA ILE A 148 -13.44 -10.49 18.10
C ILE A 148 -14.47 -9.51 18.68
N GLY A 149 -15.22 -8.82 17.81
CA GLY A 149 -16.28 -7.91 18.24
C GLY A 149 -15.81 -6.56 18.80
N ALA A 150 -14.52 -6.24 18.66
CA ALA A 150 -13.93 -5.02 19.21
C ALA A 150 -14.01 -3.82 18.26
N GLY A 151 -14.42 -4.02 17.01
CA GLY A 151 -14.61 -2.94 16.05
C GLY A 151 -15.88 -2.11 16.32
N PRO A 152 -15.96 -0.88 15.80
CA PRO A 152 -17.09 0.04 16.02
C PRO A 152 -18.44 -0.51 15.54
N LYS A 153 -18.45 -1.47 14.61
CA LYS A 153 -19.64 -2.18 14.13
C LYS A 153 -19.63 -3.67 14.52
N GLY A 154 -18.84 -4.04 15.53
CA GLY A 154 -18.65 -5.43 15.95
C GLY A 154 -17.67 -6.21 15.08
N GLU A 155 -16.82 -5.54 14.28
CA GLU A 155 -15.81 -6.22 13.48
C GLU A 155 -14.74 -6.90 14.34
N THR A 156 -14.03 -7.86 13.74
CA THR A 156 -12.80 -8.40 14.32
C THR A 156 -11.67 -7.40 14.11
N VAL A 157 -11.00 -7.02 15.20
CA VAL A 157 -9.81 -6.17 15.18
C VAL A 157 -8.57 -7.06 15.29
N VAL A 158 -7.66 -6.92 14.35
CA VAL A 158 -6.41 -7.67 14.25
C VAL A 158 -5.26 -6.69 14.42
N TYR A 159 -4.63 -6.70 15.58
CA TYR A 159 -3.43 -5.93 15.85
C TYR A 159 -2.24 -6.67 15.25
N VAL A 160 -1.62 -6.08 14.24
CA VAL A 160 -0.49 -6.69 13.53
C VAL A 160 0.77 -6.53 14.36
N LEU A 161 1.50 -7.64 14.50
CA LEU A 161 2.71 -7.75 15.29
C LEU A 161 3.88 -8.14 14.40
N ASN A 162 5.09 -7.94 14.90
CA ASN A 162 6.34 -8.32 14.27
C ASN A 162 7.20 -9.19 15.20
N LYS A 163 8.36 -9.64 14.71
CA LYS A 163 9.25 -10.56 15.46
C LYS A 163 9.63 -10.03 16.86
N SER A 164 9.71 -8.72 17.04
CA SER A 164 10.13 -8.08 18.29
C SER A 164 9.04 -8.06 19.37
N ASN A 165 7.75 -7.99 18.95
CA ASN A 165 6.62 -7.83 19.87
C ASN A 165 5.58 -8.98 19.81
N LYS A 166 5.78 -10.01 18.98
CA LYS A 166 4.86 -11.16 18.81
C LYS A 166 4.45 -11.93 20.08
N LYS A 167 5.17 -11.76 21.20
CA LYS A 167 4.85 -12.39 22.50
C LYS A 167 4.21 -11.42 23.50
N LYS A 168 3.98 -10.16 23.12
CA LYS A 168 3.45 -9.11 23.98
C LYS A 168 2.05 -8.73 23.51
N LYS A 169 1.15 -8.49 24.46
CA LYS A 169 -0.14 -7.88 24.16
C LYS A 169 0.10 -6.42 23.73
N PRO A 170 -0.40 -5.95 22.58
CA PRO A 170 -0.08 -4.62 22.04
C PRO A 170 -0.95 -3.54 22.68
N VAL A 171 -0.84 -3.34 24.00
CA VAL A 171 -1.73 -2.44 24.76
C VAL A 171 -1.73 -1.02 24.21
N GLU A 172 -0.56 -0.46 23.87
CA GLU A 172 -0.46 0.90 23.33
C GLU A 172 -1.18 1.04 21.97
N LEU A 173 -1.05 0.04 21.09
CA LEU A 173 -1.73 0.05 19.80
C LEU A 173 -3.24 -0.12 19.95
N MET A 174 -3.67 -0.93 20.92
CA MET A 174 -5.08 -1.08 21.29
C MET A 174 -5.69 0.23 21.79
N ASP A 175 -4.99 0.95 22.65
CA ASP A 175 -5.48 2.23 23.18
C ASP A 175 -5.46 3.33 22.10
N LYS A 176 -4.46 3.30 21.21
CA LYS A 176 -4.44 4.18 20.04
C LYS A 176 -5.63 3.93 19.12
N PHE A 177 -5.96 2.67 18.85
CA PHE A 177 -7.17 2.32 18.08
C PHE A 177 -8.44 2.87 18.71
N LYS A 178 -8.65 2.63 20.01
CA LYS A 178 -9.81 3.19 20.73
C LYS A 178 -9.90 4.71 20.67
N SER A 179 -8.79 5.42 20.57
CA SER A 179 -8.81 6.89 20.49
C SER A 179 -9.44 7.44 19.19
N PHE A 180 -9.59 6.60 18.16
CA PHE A 180 -10.19 6.99 16.89
C PHE A 180 -11.69 6.64 16.78
N HIS A 181 -12.22 5.79 17.67
CA HIS A 181 -13.54 5.17 17.59
C HIS A 181 -14.44 5.48 18.78
#